data_AF-A0A371YKA7-F1
#
_entry.id   AF-A0A371YKA7-F1
#
_cell.length_a   1.000
_cell.length_b   1.000
_cell.length_c   1.000
_cell.angle_alpha   90.00
_cell.angle_beta   90.00
_cell.angle_gamma   90.00
#
_symmetry.space_group_name_H-M   'P 1'
#
loop_
_entity.id
_entity.type
_entity.pdbx_description
1 polymer ?
#
loop_
_entity_poly.entity_id
_entity_poly.type
_entity_poly.pdbx_seq_one_letter_code
_entity_poly.pdbx_strand_id
1 'polypeptide(L)'
;MSDNYDELSVVISERFKSELDKNNFRAKSLSRDIGAHENTLGNYVRNKVPDQWVYLAKLHEQGIDIRYVLLGIDPDFSGLTSEESLLLKAYRQISPEAQEALLSLSKVMAKDTEK
;
A
#
# COMPACT_ATOMS: atom_id res chain seq x y z
N MET A 1 -24.45 2.72 -17.13
CA MET A 1 -23.18 3.21 -16.55
C MET A 1 -22.15 3.11 -17.67
N SER A 2 -21.25 4.10 -17.81
CA SER A 2 -20.39 4.23 -19.00
C SER A 2 -19.39 3.08 -19.13
N ASP A 3 -19.08 2.63 -20.34
CA ASP A 3 -18.15 1.53 -20.65
C ASP A 3 -16.80 1.61 -19.89
N ASN A 4 -16.27 2.82 -19.68
CA ASN A 4 -15.04 3.07 -18.92
C ASN A 4 -15.11 2.63 -17.43
N TYR A 5 -16.30 2.55 -16.86
CA TYR A 5 -16.51 2.12 -15.48
C TYR A 5 -16.29 0.61 -15.29
N ASP A 6 -16.80 -0.16 -16.24
CA ASP A 6 -16.74 -1.61 -16.21
C ASP A 6 -15.30 -2.08 -16.50
N GLU A 7 -14.59 -1.39 -17.40
CA GLU A 7 -13.17 -1.62 -17.67
C GLU A 7 -12.30 -1.39 -16.43
N LEU A 8 -12.47 -0.26 -15.73
CA LEU A 8 -11.68 0.05 -14.55
C LEU A 8 -11.96 -0.93 -13.39
N SER A 9 -13.20 -1.41 -13.26
CA SER A 9 -13.57 -2.45 -12.29
C SER A 9 -12.82 -3.76 -12.53
N VAL A 10 -12.67 -4.17 -13.80
CA VAL A 10 -11.89 -5.36 -14.18
C VAL A 10 -10.42 -5.17 -13.83
N VAL A 11 -9.82 -4.02 -14.19
CA VAL A 11 -8.41 -3.73 -13.87
C VAL A 11 -8.15 -3.76 -12.36
N ILE A 12 -9.04 -3.20 -11.55
CA ILE A 12 -8.90 -3.20 -10.09
C ILE A 12 -9.04 -4.63 -9.53
N SER A 13 -9.99 -5.41 -10.03
CA SER A 13 -10.17 -6.83 -9.68
C SER A 13 -8.91 -7.66 -9.98
N GLU A 14 -8.29 -7.46 -11.15
CA GLU A 14 -7.06 -8.14 -11.53
C GLU A 14 -5.89 -7.80 -10.61
N ARG A 15 -5.72 -6.52 -10.26
CA ARG A 15 -4.72 -6.09 -9.28
C ARG A 15 -4.96 -6.71 -7.90
N PHE A 16 -6.20 -6.72 -7.44
CA PHE A 16 -6.59 -7.34 -6.18
C PHE A 16 -6.27 -8.85 -6.17
N LYS A 17 -6.64 -9.56 -7.25
CA LYS A 17 -6.32 -10.97 -7.41
C LYS A 17 -4.82 -11.23 -7.40
N SER A 18 -4.04 -10.44 -8.15
CA SER A 18 -2.59 -10.58 -8.20
C SER A 18 -1.94 -10.39 -6.83
N GLU A 19 -2.44 -9.48 -6.01
CA GLU A 19 -1.92 -9.25 -4.66
C GLU A 19 -2.24 -10.43 -3.72
N LEU A 20 -3.44 -11.03 -3.83
CA LEU A 20 -3.76 -12.25 -3.08
C LEU A 20 -2.85 -13.40 -3.48
N ASP A 21 -2.66 -13.62 -4.78
CA ASP A 21 -1.82 -14.70 -5.31
C ASP A 21 -0.36 -14.53 -4.86
N LYS A 22 0.19 -13.31 -4.95
CA LYS A 22 1.56 -12.98 -4.50
C LYS A 22 1.79 -13.30 -3.02
N ASN A 23 0.79 -13.08 -2.18
CA ASN A 23 0.87 -13.31 -0.73
C ASN A 23 0.33 -14.69 -0.31
N ASN A 24 0.01 -15.57 -1.27
CA ASN A 24 -0.56 -16.91 -1.03
C ASN A 24 -1.87 -16.90 -0.22
N PHE A 25 -2.68 -15.85 -0.33
CA PHE A 25 -3.97 -15.75 0.34
C PHE A 25 -5.09 -16.39 -0.48
N ARG A 26 -5.94 -17.19 0.18
CA ARG A 26 -7.18 -17.70 -0.42
C ARG A 26 -8.34 -16.77 -0.07
N ALA A 27 -9.04 -16.26 -1.09
CA ALA A 27 -10.12 -15.29 -0.91
C ALA A 27 -11.20 -15.72 0.11
N LYS A 28 -11.61 -16.99 0.11
CA LYS A 28 -12.63 -17.51 1.04
C LYS A 28 -12.16 -17.54 2.50
N SER A 29 -10.92 -17.95 2.76
CA SER A 29 -10.39 -17.93 4.14
C SER A 29 -10.18 -16.49 4.59
N LEU A 30 -9.50 -15.68 3.76
CA LEU A 30 -9.21 -14.30 4.08
C LEU A 30 -10.48 -13.48 4.33
N SER A 31 -11.57 -13.72 3.59
CA SER A 31 -12.86 -13.08 3.83
C SER A 31 -13.31 -13.27 5.28
N ARG A 32 -13.22 -14.50 5.81
CA ARG A 32 -13.59 -14.80 7.19
C ARG A 32 -12.61 -14.18 8.18
N ASP A 33 -11.31 -14.24 7.89
CA ASP A 33 -10.25 -13.72 8.75
C ASP A 33 -10.39 -12.20 8.97
N ILE A 34 -10.89 -11.46 7.98
CA ILE A 34 -11.14 -10.01 8.07
C ILE A 34 -12.57 -9.66 8.52
N GLY A 35 -13.38 -10.65 8.93
CA GLY A 35 -14.75 -10.43 9.40
C GLY A 35 -15.78 -10.12 8.29
N ALA A 36 -15.46 -10.42 7.04
CA ALA A 36 -16.39 -10.32 5.92
C ALA A 36 -17.16 -11.64 5.68
N HIS A 37 -18.29 -11.55 4.97
CA HIS A 37 -18.99 -12.74 4.49
C HIS A 37 -18.06 -13.60 3.61
N GLU A 38 -18.13 -14.93 3.71
CA GLU A 38 -17.17 -15.87 3.08
C GLU A 38 -17.00 -15.71 1.56
N ASN A 39 -17.99 -15.12 0.90
CA ASN A 39 -18.01 -14.89 -0.55
C ASN A 39 -17.56 -13.48 -0.97
N THR A 40 -17.30 -12.57 -0.03
CA THR A 40 -17.02 -11.15 -0.32
C THR A 40 -15.79 -10.99 -1.20
N LEU A 41 -14.62 -11.49 -0.77
CA LEU A 41 -13.41 -11.36 -1.57
C LEU A 41 -13.46 -12.25 -2.82
N GLY A 42 -14.20 -13.37 -2.76
CA GLY A 42 -14.45 -14.22 -3.93
C GLY A 42 -15.24 -13.51 -5.03
N ASN A 43 -16.11 -12.56 -4.68
CA ASN A 43 -16.78 -11.70 -5.65
C ASN A 43 -15.79 -10.71 -6.28
N TYR A 44 -14.91 -10.12 -5.47
CA TYR A 44 -13.92 -9.15 -5.93
C TYR A 44 -12.99 -9.78 -6.98
N VAL A 45 -12.49 -10.99 -6.73
CA VAL A 45 -11.66 -11.77 -7.68
C VAL A 45 -12.40 -12.11 -8.99
N ARG A 46 -13.73 -12.07 -9.01
CA ARG A 46 -14.58 -12.35 -10.18
C ARG A 46 -15.12 -11.08 -10.84
N ASN A 47 -14.36 -9.98 -10.78
CA ASN A 47 -14.70 -8.69 -11.39
C ASN A 47 -15.96 -8.03 -10.82
N LYS A 48 -16.38 -8.43 -9.61
CA LYS A 48 -17.51 -7.82 -8.89
C LYS A 48 -17.00 -7.01 -7.71
N VAL A 49 -16.07 -6.10 -7.98
CA VAL A 49 -15.56 -5.16 -6.97
C VAL A 49 -16.62 -4.11 -6.62
N PRO A 50 -16.60 -3.53 -5.42
CA PRO A 50 -17.54 -2.47 -5.05
C PRO A 50 -17.31 -1.21 -5.87
N ASP A 51 -18.39 -0.49 -6.15
CA ASP A 51 -18.36 0.75 -6.90
C ASP A 51 -17.45 1.82 -6.28
N GLN A 52 -17.35 1.79 -4.95
CA GLN A 52 -16.52 2.68 -4.17
C GLN A 52 -15.04 2.55 -4.53
N TRP A 53 -14.56 1.38 -4.95
CA TRP A 53 -13.16 1.20 -5.37
C TRP A 53 -12.87 1.97 -6.66
N VAL A 54 -13.83 2.00 -7.59
CA VAL A 54 -13.72 2.77 -8.82
C VAL A 54 -13.73 4.27 -8.52
N TYR A 55 -14.58 4.72 -7.59
CA TYR A 55 -14.57 6.12 -7.15
C TYR A 55 -13.24 6.53 -6.52
N LEU A 56 -12.67 5.68 -5.67
CA LEU A 56 -11.35 5.93 -5.07
C LEU A 56 -10.26 6.00 -6.15
N ALA A 57 -10.27 5.09 -7.13
CA ALA A 57 -9.33 5.16 -8.25
C ALA A 57 -9.47 6.48 -9.05
N LYS A 58 -10.68 6.95 -9.31
CA LYS A 58 -10.91 8.24 -9.98
C LYS A 58 -10.49 9.44 -9.14
N LEU A 59 -10.68 9.40 -7.82
CA LEU A 59 -10.16 10.44 -6.92
C LEU A 59 -8.63 10.47 -6.95
N HIS A 60 -7.99 9.31 -7.06
CA HIS A 60 -6.54 9.23 -7.23
C HIS A 60 -6.05 9.90 -8.52
N GLU A 61 -6.77 9.73 -9.63
CA GLU A 61 -6.46 10.41 -10.90
C GLU A 61 -6.55 11.95 -10.79
N GLN A 62 -7.30 12.47 -9.82
CA GLN A 62 -7.37 13.91 -9.53
C GLN A 62 -6.26 14.40 -8.57
N GLY A 63 -5.32 13.52 -8.19
CA GLY A 63 -4.20 13.85 -7.31
C GLY A 63 -4.45 13.62 -5.81
N ILE A 64 -5.55 12.98 -5.43
CA ILE A 64 -5.80 12.62 -4.03
C ILE A 64 -5.06 11.32 -3.71
N ASP A 65 -4.20 11.31 -2.68
CA ASP A 65 -3.58 10.05 -2.24
C ASP A 65 -4.56 9.21 -1.42
N ILE A 66 -5.12 8.19 -2.06
CA ILE A 66 -6.08 7.27 -1.45
C ILE A 66 -5.46 6.42 -0.35
N ARG A 67 -4.15 6.15 -0.41
CA ARG A 67 -3.46 5.40 0.66
C ARG A 67 -3.42 6.22 1.93
N TYR A 68 -3.19 7.54 1.82
CA TYR A 68 -3.32 8.44 2.96
C TYR A 68 -4.74 8.46 3.50
N VAL A 69 -5.75 8.59 2.63
CA VAL A 69 -7.16 8.63 3.03
C VAL A 69 -7.59 7.35 3.76
N LEU A 70 -7.22 6.18 3.24
CA LEU A 70 -7.68 4.90 3.79
C LEU A 70 -6.81 4.37 4.93
N LEU A 71 -5.50 4.63 4.89
CA LEU A 71 -4.51 3.96 5.75
C LEU A 71 -3.69 4.95 6.59
N GLY A 72 -3.85 6.26 6.40
CA GLY A 72 -3.02 7.27 7.07
C GLY A 72 -1.55 7.26 6.63
N ILE A 73 -1.22 6.54 5.55
CA ILE A 73 0.14 6.46 5.02
C ILE A 73 0.43 7.78 4.31
N ASP A 74 1.27 8.59 4.94
CA ASP A 74 1.69 9.88 4.40
C ASP A 74 2.41 9.67 3.05
N PRO A 75 1.99 10.38 1.98
CA PRO A 75 2.57 10.26 0.65
C PRO A 75 4.09 10.50 0.64
N ASP A 76 4.60 11.34 1.54
CA ASP A 76 6.03 11.64 1.67
C ASP A 76 6.85 10.45 2.21
N PHE A 77 6.19 9.39 2.66
CA PHE A 77 6.77 8.20 3.30
C PHE A 77 6.30 6.89 2.64
N SER A 78 5.67 6.95 1.45
CA SER A 78 5.12 5.76 0.82
C SER A 78 6.21 4.75 0.46
N GLY A 79 6.06 3.51 0.96
CA GLY A 79 7.07 2.44 0.82
C GLY A 79 7.96 2.21 2.04
N LEU A 80 7.84 3.06 3.07
CA LEU A 80 8.51 2.87 4.35
C LEU A 80 7.58 2.18 5.35
N THR A 81 8.13 1.25 6.13
CA THR A 81 7.50 0.75 7.36
C THR A 81 7.29 1.91 8.36
N SER A 82 6.45 1.67 9.38
CA SER A 82 6.24 2.63 10.46
C SER A 82 7.54 3.04 11.15
N GLU A 83 8.48 2.09 11.30
CA GLU A 83 9.79 2.34 11.89
C GLU A 83 10.68 3.20 10.97
N GLU A 84 10.75 2.86 9.69
CA GLU A 84 11.50 3.63 8.69
C GLU A 84 10.95 5.06 8.52
N SER A 85 9.63 5.23 8.62
CA SER A 85 8.97 6.54 8.58
C SER A 85 9.35 7.39 9.79
N LEU A 86 9.38 6.79 10.99
CA LEU A 86 9.80 7.46 12.22
C LEU A 86 11.27 7.87 12.16
N LEU A 87 12.14 6.97 11.68
CA LEU A 87 13.56 7.22 11.50
C LEU A 87 13.79 8.38 10.52
N LEU A 88 13.10 8.38 9.37
CA LEU A 88 13.22 9.45 8.37
C LEU A 88 12.72 10.79 8.91
N LYS A 89 11.63 10.79 9.69
CA LYS A 89 11.11 12.00 10.34
C LYS A 89 12.11 12.58 11.34
N ALA A 90 12.72 11.74 12.17
CA ALA A 90 13.76 12.17 13.09
C ALA A 90 15.01 12.69 12.35
N TYR A 91 15.45 11.99 11.30
CA TYR A 91 16.58 12.39 10.46
C TYR A 91 16.40 13.78 9.84
N ARG A 92 15.20 14.13 9.36
CA ARG A 92 14.93 15.44 8.76
C ARG A 92 14.90 16.60 9.77
N GLN A 93 14.80 16.32 11.06
CA GLN A 93 14.69 17.34 12.12
C GLN A 93 16.01 17.68 12.81
N ILE A 94 17.07 16.88 12.60
CA ILE A 94 18.41 17.14 13.16
C ILE A 94 19.25 18.01 12.21
N SER A 95 20.38 18.54 12.70
CA SER A 95 21.26 19.41 11.91
C SER A 95 21.94 18.64 10.74
N PRO A 96 22.42 19.35 9.70
CA PRO A 96 23.14 18.72 8.59
C PRO A 96 24.34 17.88 9.03
N GLU A 97 25.08 18.34 10.04
CA GLU A 97 26.23 17.61 10.59
C GLU A 97 25.80 16.30 11.26
N ALA A 98 24.68 16.34 11.98
CA ALA A 98 24.11 15.16 12.63
C ALA A 98 23.53 14.15 11.61
N GLN A 99 22.94 14.65 10.52
CA GLN A 99 22.51 13.83 9.38
C GLN A 99 23.69 13.08 8.75
N GLU A 100 24.79 13.78 8.48
CA GLU A 100 26.00 13.20 7.90
C GLU A 100 26.65 12.14 8.82
N ALA A 101 26.69 12.43 10.13
CA ALA A 101 27.19 11.49 11.12
C ALA A 101 26.34 10.21 11.19
N LEU A 102 25.01 10.35 11.21
CA LEU A 102 24.09 9.20 11.25
C LEU A 102 24.19 8.37 9.95
N LEU A 103 24.26 9.02 8.78
CA LEU A 103 24.44 8.32 7.52
C LEU A 103 25.78 7.55 7.47
N SER A 104 26.85 8.15 7.99
CA SER A 104 28.17 7.52 8.06
C SER A 104 28.17 6.30 8.98
N LEU A 105 27.54 6.41 10.15
CA LEU A 105 27.35 5.29 11.07
C LEU A 105 26.58 4.14 10.40
N SER A 106 25.45 4.42 9.77
CA SER A 106 24.63 3.41 9.09
C SER A 106 25.40 2.68 7.98
N LYS A 107 26.25 3.40 7.22
CA LYS A 107 27.12 2.80 6.19
C LYS A 107 28.18 1.87 6.76
N VAL A 108 28.77 2.20 7.91
CA VAL A 108 29.76 1.34 8.58
C VAL A 108 29.08 0.07 9.08
N MET A 109 27.95 0.22 9.78
CA MET A 109 27.20 -0.92 10.32
C MET A 109 26.70 -1.85 9.22
N ALA A 110 26.22 -1.32 8.09
CA ALA A 110 25.78 -2.14 6.95
C ALA A 110 26.92 -2.95 6.30
N LYS A 111 28.12 -2.38 6.23
CA LYS A 111 29.30 -3.09 5.68
C LYS A 111 29.80 -4.22 6.57
N ASP A 112 29.58 -4.13 7.88
CA ASP A 112 29.97 -5.19 8.81
C ASP A 112 29.01 -6.39 8.76
N THR A 113 27.76 -6.20 8.33
CA THR A 113 26.78 -7.28 8.13
C THR A 113 26.92 -8.04 6.81
N GLU A 114 27.70 -7.53 5.85
CA GLU A 114 27.94 -8.18 4.54
C GLU A 114 29.12 -9.18 4.54
N LYS A 115 29.64 -9.55 5.72
CA LYS A 115 30.76 -10.51 5.89
C LYS A 115 30.33 -11.88 6.37
#